data_AF-A0A3P7JMX2-F1
#
_entry.id   AF-A0A3P7JMX2-F1
#
_cell.length_a   1.000
_cell.length_b   1.000
_cell.length_c   1.000
_cell.angle_alpha   90.00
_cell.angle_beta   90.00
_cell.angle_gamma   90.00
#
_symmetry.space_group_name_H-M   'P 1'
#
loop_
_entity.id
_entity.type
_entity.pdbx_description
1 polymer ?
#
loop_
_entity_poly.entity_id
_entity_poly.type
_entity_poly.pdbx_seq_one_letter_code
_entity_poly.pdbx_strand_id
1 'polypeptide(L)' 'MDGERPVAAWISFGLGPRQCIGMRLAYMEEKLVLAHLLKRFDITTTE' A
#
# COMPACT_ATOMS: atom_id res chain seq x y z
N MET A 1 24.24 5.85 15.27
CA MET A 1 22.81 5.47 15.22
C MET A 1 22.37 5.71 13.80
N ASP A 2 22.86 4.88 12.89
CA ASP A 2 22.61 5.02 11.46
C ASP A 2 21.16 4.61 11.20
N GLY A 3 20.30 5.60 11.00
CA GLY A 3 18.85 5.48 10.83
C GLY A 3 18.44 4.87 9.48
N GLU A 4 19.18 3.88 9.01
CA GLU A 4 18.91 3.23 7.73
C GLU A 4 17.83 2.17 7.92
N ARG A 5 16.73 2.33 7.19
CA ARG A 5 15.59 1.42 7.28
C ARG A 5 16.02 0.05 6.72
N PRO A 6 15.74 -1.06 7.43
CA PRO A 6 16.04 -2.38 6.90
C PRO A 6 15.38 -2.60 5.53
N VAL A 7 16.10 -3.23 4.59
CA VAL A 7 15.65 -3.48 3.20
C VAL A 7 14.30 -4.19 3.13
N ALA A 8 13.98 -5.02 4.13
CA ALA A 8 12.73 -5.77 4.24
C ALA A 8 11.84 -5.30 5.41
N ALA A 9 11.95 -4.04 5.84
CA ALA A 9 11.10 -3.49 6.90
C ALA A 9 9.60 -3.48 6.52
N TRP A 10 9.29 -3.53 5.22
CA TRP A 10 7.92 -3.57 4.70
C TRP A 10 7.80 -4.63 3.59
N ILE A 11 7.12 -5.74 3.89
CA ILE A 11 7.00 -6.92 3.00
C ILE A 11 5.54 -7.38 2.84
N SER A 12 4.60 -6.44 2.71
CA SER A 12 3.16 -6.73 2.62
C SER A 12 2.78 -7.65 1.44
N PHE A 13 3.60 -7.66 0.38
CA PHE A 13 3.45 -8.53 -0.79
C PHE A 13 4.53 -9.61 -0.89
N GLY A 14 5.32 -9.82 0.17
CA GLY A 14 6.46 -10.73 0.18
C GLY A 14 7.70 -10.19 -0.55
N LEU A 15 8.79 -10.95 -0.48
CA LEU A 15 10.07 -10.66 -1.12
C LEU A 15 10.63 -11.96 -1.71
N GLY A 16 11.29 -11.89 -2.88
CA GLY A 16 11.92 -13.03 -3.53
C GLY A 16 10.97 -13.84 -4.44
N PRO A 17 11.27 -15.12 -4.72
CA PRO A 17 10.58 -15.90 -5.76
C PRO A 17 9.10 -16.18 -5.46
N ARG A 18 8.66 -15.95 -4.22
CA ARG A 18 7.27 -16.13 -3.76
C ARG A 18 6.58 -14.78 -3.50
N GLN A 19 7.11 -13.68 -4.05
CA GLN A 19 6.45 -12.38 -4.02
C GLN A 19 5.11 -12.45 -4.76
N CYS A 20 4.11 -11.70 -4.26
CA CYS A 20 2.79 -11.64 -4.83
C CYS A 20 2.84 -11.21 -6.30
N ILE A 21 2.40 -12.10 -7.20
CA ILE A 21 2.28 -11.82 -8.63
C ILE A 21 1.32 -10.64 -8.91
N GLY A 22 0.34 -10.43 -8.03
CA GLY A 22 -0.63 -9.35 -8.09
C GLY A 22 -0.15 -8.01 -7.49
N MET A 23 1.09 -7.88 -7.02
CA MET A 23 1.54 -6.65 -6.33
C MET A 23 1.29 -5.38 -7.15
N ARG A 24 1.56 -5.41 -8.46
CA ARG A 24 1.33 -4.24 -9.32
C ARG A 24 -0.15 -3.92 -9.51
N LEU A 25 -0.99 -4.95 -9.58
CA LEU A 25 -2.44 -4.78 -9.66
C LEU A 25 -2.95 -4.15 -8.36
N ALA A 26 -2.58 -4.73 -7.22
CA ALA A 26 -2.97 -4.22 -5.91
C ALA A 26 -2.60 -2.75 -5.72
N TYR A 27 -1.39 -2.33 -6.09
CA TYR A 27 -1.00 -0.92 -6.02
C TYR A 27 -1.78 0.01 -6.95
N MET A 28 -2.19 -0.47 -8.13
CA MET A 28 -3.05 0.33 -8.99
C MET A 28 -4.46 0.46 -8.42
N GLU A 29 -5.04 -0.67 -7.97
CA GLU A 29 -6.38 -0.70 -7.39
C GLU A 29 -6.46 0.13 -6.11
N GLU A 30 -5.48 0.01 -5.21
CA GLU A 30 -5.39 0.81 -3.98
C GLU A 30 -5.46 2.31 -4.28
N LYS A 31 -4.61 2.80 -5.20
CA LYS A 31 -4.59 4.21 -5.59
C LYS A 31 -5.89 4.64 -6.26
N LEU A 32 -6.46 3.79 -7.12
CA LEU A 32 -7.71 4.09 -7.81
C LEU A 32 -8.87 4.20 -6.82
N VAL A 33 -8.98 3.25 -5.90
CA VAL A 33 -9.99 3.24 -4.84
C VAL A 33 -9.84 4.47 -3.96
N LEU A 34 -8.63 4.77 -3.47
CA LEU A 34 -8.38 5.98 -2.66
C LEU A 34 -8.75 7.26 -3.40
N ALA A 35 -8.36 7.40 -4.68
CA ALA A 35 -8.73 8.55 -5.49
C ALA A 35 -10.25 8.69 -5.68
N HIS A 36 -10.96 7.57 -5.83
CA HIS A 36 -12.42 7.57 -5.96
C HIS A 36 -13.11 7.91 -4.64
N LEU A 37 -12.62 7.38 -3.53
CA LEU A 37 -13.14 7.68 -2.19
C LEU A 37 -12.98 9.16 -1.88
N LEU A 38 -11.77 9.70 -2.03
CA LEU A 38 -11.47 11.12 -1.75
C LEU A 38 -12.20 12.10 -2.68
N LYS A 39 -12.54 11.69 -3.90
CA LYS A 39 -13.25 12.55 -4.86
C LYS A 39 -14.76 12.57 -4.64
N ARG A 40 -15.34 11.48 -4.13
CA ARG A 40 -16.80 11.28 -4.13
C ARG A 40 -17.44 11.32 -2.75
N PHE A 41 -16.64 11.27 -1.68
CA PHE A 41 -17.13 11.19 -0.31
C PHE A 41 -16.40 12.19 0.57
N ASP A 42 -17.15 12.81 1.49
CA ASP A 42 -16.59 13.56 2.60
C ASP A 42 -16.28 12.59 3.74
N ILE A 43 -15.00 12.42 4.05
CA ILE A 43 -14.53 11.47 5.07
C ILE A 43 -14.50 12.19 6.42
N THR A 44 -15.28 11.67 7.38
CA THR A 44 -15.27 12.12 8.77
C THR A 44 -14.68 11.05 9.69
N THR A 45 -14.09 11.46 10.80
CA THR A 45 -13.58 10.54 11.83
C THR A 45 -14.75 9.90 12.56
N THR A 46 -14.64 8.61 12.85
CA THR A 46 -15.54 7.93 13.79
C THR A 46 -15.04 8.22 15.20
N GLU A 47 -15.72 9.08 15.95
CA GLU A 47 -15.55 9.21 17.40
C GLU A 47 -16.08 7.97 18.13
#